data_AF-A0A524JY92-F1
#
_entry.id   AF-A0A524JY92-F1
#
_cell.length_a   1.000
_cell.length_b   1.000
_cell.length_c   1.000
_cell.angle_alpha   90.00
_cell.angle_beta   90.00
_cell.angle_gamma   90.00
#
_symmetry.space_group_name_H-M   'P 1'
#
loop_
_entity.id
_entity.type
_entity.pdbx_description
1 polymer ?
#
loop_
_entity_poly.entity_id
_entity_poly.type
_entity_poly.pdbx_seq_one_letter_code
_entity_poly.pdbx_strand_id
1 'polypeptide(L)'
;MSPLATPFPGSELRALLKLSNRRPVARHRGHYGMVCQLRSWLPAAIGGLYWVYQDNPYISPYVPIYAGCSDTSPSYQNYDPEKYSDTSARWTIDFVDNLCNLRFQDAVKEVVARRQPFEDKIFADQEKVEKEALRLYAVNPKKAKAYLTAYCRGVMEKVPPLYLEIRNRLITLFTNNRE
;
A
#
# COMPACT_ATOMS: atom_id res chain seq x y z
N MET A 1 -14.38 -7.62 21.02
CA MET A 1 -13.05 -7.18 21.51
C MET A 1 -13.13 -5.69 21.81
N SER A 2 -12.39 -5.15 22.79
CA SER A 2 -12.41 -3.71 23.10
C SER A 2 -12.02 -2.89 21.85
N PRO A 3 -12.68 -1.74 21.57
CA PRO A 3 -12.28 -0.87 20.45
C PRO A 3 -10.83 -0.38 20.52
N LEU A 4 -10.27 -0.31 21.73
CA LEU A 4 -8.88 0.10 22.00
C LEU A 4 -7.87 -1.05 21.85
N ALA A 5 -8.33 -2.29 21.63
CA ALA A 5 -7.44 -3.41 21.42
C ALA A 5 -6.77 -3.30 20.04
N THR A 6 -5.43 -3.23 20.02
CA THR A 6 -4.61 -3.21 18.81
C THR A 6 -3.72 -4.46 18.74
N PRO A 7 -3.54 -5.08 17.56
CA PRO A 7 -2.55 -6.13 17.37
C PRO A 7 -1.10 -5.59 17.35
N PHE A 8 -0.92 -4.27 17.35
CA PHE A 8 0.39 -3.62 17.21
C PHE A 8 0.79 -2.78 18.44
N PRO A 9 0.67 -3.28 19.68
CA PRO A 9 0.91 -2.44 20.85
C PRO A 9 2.40 -2.03 20.96
N GLY A 10 2.61 -0.73 21.16
CA GLY A 10 3.93 -0.14 21.45
C GLY A 10 4.55 -0.70 22.74
N SER A 11 5.83 -0.40 22.99
CA SER A 11 6.53 -0.85 24.20
C SER A 11 5.85 -0.39 25.49
N GLU A 12 5.43 0.88 25.54
CA GLU A 12 4.80 1.47 26.72
C GLU A 12 3.41 0.89 26.97
N LEU A 13 2.59 0.75 25.93
CA LEU A 13 1.26 0.12 26.04
C LEU A 13 1.37 -1.33 26.51
N ARG A 14 2.37 -2.08 26.01
CA ARG A 14 2.63 -3.44 26.50
C ARG A 14 3.03 -3.45 27.97
N ALA A 15 3.88 -2.52 28.41
CA ALA A 15 4.28 -2.42 29.81
C ALA A 15 3.07 -2.07 30.71
N LEU A 16 2.26 -1.09 30.32
CA LEU A 16 1.06 -0.64 31.03
C LEU A 16 0.07 -1.80 31.24
N LEU A 17 -0.19 -2.57 30.19
CA LEU A 17 -1.16 -3.67 30.19
C LEU A 17 -0.55 -5.03 30.58
N LYS A 18 0.73 -5.07 30.97
CA LYS A 18 1.48 -6.29 31.31
C LYS A 18 1.41 -7.38 30.23
N LEU A 19 1.50 -6.97 28.96
CA LEU A 19 1.41 -7.87 27.81
C LEU A 19 2.77 -8.51 27.50
N SER A 20 2.76 -9.80 27.22
CA SER A 20 3.95 -10.47 26.67
C SER A 20 4.28 -9.95 25.28
N ASN A 21 5.56 -9.70 25.03
CA ASN A 21 6.01 -9.27 23.70
C ASN A 21 5.92 -10.45 22.70
N ARG A 22 4.97 -10.36 21.77
CA ARG A 22 4.93 -11.20 20.57
C ARG A 22 5.10 -10.27 19.38
N ARG A 23 6.17 -10.46 18.59
CA ARG A 23 6.41 -9.65 17.40
C ARG A 23 5.49 -10.11 16.26
N PRO A 24 4.55 -9.29 15.78
CA PRO A 24 3.75 -9.63 14.61
C PRO A 24 4.56 -9.52 13.32
N VAL A 25 4.12 -10.24 12.28
CA VAL A 25 4.69 -10.13 10.92
C VAL A 25 4.38 -8.76 10.36
N ALA A 26 3.10 -8.37 10.37
CA ALA A 26 2.65 -7.01 10.07
C ALA A 26 2.99 -6.06 11.24
N ARG A 27 3.56 -4.88 10.97
CA ARG A 27 3.91 -3.89 12.02
C ARG A 27 4.17 -2.50 11.44
N HIS A 28 3.94 -1.46 12.24
CA HIS A 28 4.26 -0.03 12.00
C HIS A 28 5.76 0.31 11.85
N ARG A 29 6.63 -0.70 11.85
CA ARG A 29 8.08 -0.58 11.55
C ARG A 29 8.48 -1.49 10.39
N GLY A 30 7.52 -1.77 9.52
CA GLY A 30 7.68 -2.68 8.39
C GLY A 30 8.51 -2.08 7.26
N HIS A 31 8.68 -0.75 7.23
CA HIS A 31 9.32 0.04 6.17
C HIS A 31 8.66 -0.18 4.79
N TYR A 32 8.88 -1.35 4.20
CA TYR A 32 8.22 -1.84 2.99
C TYR A 32 8.37 -3.37 2.92
N GLY A 33 7.63 -3.99 2.02
CA GLY A 33 7.87 -5.38 1.65
C GLY A 33 7.20 -5.72 0.33
N MET A 34 7.35 -6.98 -0.10
CA MET A 34 6.88 -7.40 -1.40
C MET A 34 6.50 -8.86 -1.48
N VAL A 35 5.63 -9.18 -2.44
CA VAL A 35 5.43 -10.54 -2.97
C VAL A 35 5.87 -10.55 -4.42
N CYS A 36 6.81 -11.44 -4.77
CA CYS A 36 7.32 -11.57 -6.12
C CYS A 36 6.63 -12.72 -6.85
N GLN A 37 6.11 -12.45 -8.04
CA GLN A 37 5.59 -13.44 -8.97
C GLN A 37 6.50 -13.51 -10.19
N LEU A 38 7.01 -14.70 -10.49
CA LEU A 38 7.90 -14.97 -11.63
C LEU A 38 7.22 -16.00 -12.54
N ARG A 39 6.79 -15.57 -13.72
CA ARG A 39 5.94 -16.36 -14.62
C ARG A 39 6.70 -16.65 -15.92
N SER A 40 7.17 -17.89 -16.07
CA SER A 40 8.01 -18.32 -17.20
C SER A 40 7.30 -18.37 -18.55
N TRP A 41 5.97 -18.43 -18.55
CA TRP A 41 5.16 -18.42 -19.77
C TRP A 41 4.95 -17.01 -20.37
N LEU A 42 5.57 -15.98 -19.79
CA LEU A 42 5.56 -14.60 -20.26
C LEU A 42 7.00 -14.09 -20.44
N PRO A 43 7.25 -13.13 -21.36
CA PRO A 43 8.54 -12.46 -21.44
C PRO A 43 8.94 -11.88 -20.08
N ALA A 44 10.22 -11.92 -19.71
CA ALA A 44 10.69 -11.54 -18.37
C ALA A 44 10.20 -10.16 -17.88
N ALA A 45 10.13 -9.18 -18.80
CA ALA A 45 9.62 -7.83 -18.52
C ALA A 45 8.14 -7.77 -18.09
N ILE A 46 7.34 -8.78 -18.44
CA ILE A 46 5.91 -8.88 -18.16
C ILE A 46 5.64 -9.97 -17.11
N GLY A 47 6.35 -11.10 -17.21
CA GLY A 47 6.19 -12.24 -16.31
C GLY A 47 6.70 -12.00 -14.89
N GLY A 48 7.70 -11.13 -14.72
CA GLY A 48 8.18 -10.67 -13.42
C GLY A 48 7.31 -9.53 -12.88
N LEU A 49 6.74 -9.72 -11.70
CA LEU A 49 5.86 -8.75 -11.05
C LEU A 49 6.12 -8.70 -9.54
N TYR A 50 6.38 -7.50 -9.02
CA TYR A 50 6.53 -7.23 -7.59
C TYR A 50 5.26 -6.55 -7.09
N TRP A 51 4.58 -7.19 -6.15
CA TRP A 51 3.49 -6.59 -5.40
C TRP A 51 4.07 -5.92 -4.17
N VAL A 52 4.26 -4.61 -4.22
CA VAL A 52 4.97 -3.84 -3.18
C VAL A 52 3.97 -3.15 -2.27
N TYR A 53 4.20 -3.26 -0.96
CA TYR A 53 3.54 -2.42 0.04
C TYR A 53 4.57 -1.52 0.72
N GLN A 54 4.14 -0.34 1.16
CA GLN A 54 4.92 0.60 1.96
C GLN A 54 4.37 0.60 3.37
N ASP A 55 5.20 0.51 4.40
CA ASP A 55 4.81 0.46 5.81
C ASP A 55 4.29 -0.85 6.36
N ASN A 56 3.03 -0.88 6.77
CA ASN A 56 2.44 -1.96 7.49
C ASN A 56 1.57 -2.76 6.52
N PRO A 57 1.93 -4.01 6.16
CA PRO A 57 1.23 -4.76 5.12
C PRO A 57 -0.26 -4.98 5.40
N TYR A 58 -0.69 -4.80 6.65
CA TYR A 58 -2.10 -4.88 7.03
C TYR A 58 -2.90 -3.63 6.65
N ILE A 59 -2.25 -2.47 6.67
CA ILE A 59 -2.86 -1.17 6.36
C ILE A 59 -2.70 -0.84 4.89
N SER A 60 -1.52 -1.11 4.33
CA SER A 60 -1.05 -0.67 3.02
C SER A 60 -1.68 -1.41 1.86
N PRO A 61 -1.73 -0.80 0.65
CA PRO A 61 -2.12 -1.53 -0.54
C PRO A 61 -0.91 -2.28 -1.14
N TYR A 62 -1.17 -3.37 -1.84
CA TYR A 62 -0.18 -4.05 -2.67
C TYR A 62 -0.22 -3.49 -4.10
N VAL A 63 0.78 -2.68 -4.45
CA VAL A 63 0.88 -2.02 -5.76
C VAL A 63 1.80 -2.82 -6.70
N PRO A 64 1.36 -3.08 -7.95
CA PRO A 64 2.15 -3.84 -8.93
C PRO A 64 3.31 -3.00 -9.50
N ILE A 65 4.50 -3.61 -9.51
CA ILE A 65 5.66 -3.14 -10.24
C ILE A 65 6.14 -4.27 -11.15
N TYR A 66 5.84 -4.16 -12.44
CA TYR A 66 6.36 -5.12 -13.42
C TYR A 66 7.87 -4.96 -13.58
N ALA A 67 8.60 -6.06 -13.84
CA ALA A 67 10.05 -6.04 -14.07
C ALA A 67 10.45 -5.19 -15.30
N GLY A 68 9.52 -5.00 -16.24
CA GLY A 68 9.66 -4.10 -17.38
C GLY A 68 9.41 -2.63 -17.06
N CYS A 69 8.99 -2.28 -15.85
CA CYS A 69 8.87 -0.90 -15.40
C CYS A 69 10.26 -0.28 -15.22
N SER A 70 10.50 0.93 -15.73
CA SER A 70 11.80 1.61 -15.56
C SER A 70 11.81 2.77 -14.58
N ASP A 71 10.65 3.17 -14.07
CA ASP A 71 10.56 4.32 -13.17
C ASP A 71 9.33 4.21 -12.28
N THR A 72 9.42 4.74 -11.07
CA THR A 72 8.33 4.78 -10.10
C THR A 72 7.72 6.18 -10.04
N SER A 73 6.50 6.30 -9.48
CA SER A 73 5.91 7.62 -9.30
C SER A 73 6.76 8.47 -8.35
N PRO A 74 6.84 9.80 -8.53
CA PRO A 74 7.45 10.70 -7.56
C PRO A 74 6.92 10.51 -6.13
N SER A 75 5.66 10.08 -5.97
CA SER A 75 5.08 9.79 -4.65
C SER A 75 5.72 8.61 -3.92
N TYR A 76 6.46 7.76 -4.63
CA TYR A 76 7.23 6.64 -4.09
C TYR A 76 8.73 6.96 -3.95
N GLN A 77 9.16 8.17 -4.32
CA GLN A 77 10.57 8.59 -4.34
C GLN A 77 10.88 9.69 -3.32
N ASN A 78 9.85 10.32 -2.74
CA ASN A 78 9.95 11.55 -1.96
C ASN A 78 9.72 11.36 -0.45
N TYR A 79 10.02 10.17 0.08
CA TYR A 79 9.92 9.93 1.52
C TYR A 79 11.11 10.57 2.26
N ASP A 80 10.80 11.45 3.21
CA ASP A 80 11.75 12.04 4.16
C ASP A 80 11.26 11.70 5.58
N PRO A 81 11.96 10.84 6.35
CA PRO A 81 11.52 10.40 7.67
C PRO A 81 11.39 11.52 8.71
N GLU A 82 12.00 12.69 8.46
CA GLU A 82 11.96 13.84 9.38
C GLU A 82 10.91 14.89 8.96
N LYS A 83 10.25 14.72 7.80
CA LYS A 83 9.31 15.69 7.28
C LYS A 83 8.09 15.04 6.62
N TYR A 84 6.94 15.17 7.28
CA TYR A 84 5.66 14.74 6.73
C TYR A 84 5.33 15.41 5.38
N SER A 85 4.73 14.64 4.47
CA SER A 85 4.24 15.13 3.18
C SER A 85 3.02 14.37 2.68
N ASP A 86 1.96 15.09 2.30
CA ASP A 86 0.76 14.54 1.63
C ASP A 86 1.08 13.98 0.24
N THR A 87 2.22 14.35 -0.37
CA THR A 87 2.63 13.84 -1.67
C THR A 87 3.43 12.55 -1.59
N SER A 88 3.79 12.08 -0.39
CA SER A 88 4.51 10.83 -0.19
C SER A 88 3.53 9.69 0.12
N ALA A 89 3.54 8.66 -0.72
CA ALA A 89 2.72 7.46 -0.53
C ALA A 89 3.03 6.80 0.82
N ARG A 90 4.32 6.75 1.18
CA ARG A 90 4.75 6.20 2.47
C ARG A 90 4.18 7.01 3.64
N TRP A 91 4.25 8.34 3.62
CA TRP A 91 3.72 9.16 4.70
C TRP A 91 2.20 9.14 4.84
N THR A 92 1.48 9.14 3.71
CA THR A 92 0.01 9.06 3.73
C THR A 92 -0.49 7.74 4.31
N ILE A 93 0.19 6.63 4.01
CA ILE A 93 -0.07 5.32 4.63
C ILE A 93 0.26 5.32 6.12
N ASP A 94 1.45 5.80 6.51
CA ASP A 94 1.93 5.84 7.90
C ASP A 94 0.98 6.65 8.79
N PHE A 95 0.48 7.80 8.31
CA PHE A 95 -0.53 8.57 9.03
C PHE A 95 -1.77 7.73 9.33
N VAL A 96 -2.29 7.01 8.33
CA VAL A 96 -3.45 6.13 8.52
C VAL A 96 -3.15 5.00 9.51
N ASP A 97 -1.98 4.36 9.47
CA ASP A 97 -1.60 3.33 10.46
C ASP A 97 -1.55 3.92 11.88
N ASN A 98 -0.99 5.12 12.03
CA ASN A 98 -0.97 5.82 13.32
C ASN A 98 -2.37 6.13 13.84
N LEU A 99 -3.28 6.64 12.99
CA LEU A 99 -4.68 6.89 13.37
C LEU A 99 -5.43 5.60 13.72
N CYS A 100 -5.08 4.47 13.09
CA CYS A 100 -5.68 3.20 13.45
C CYS A 100 -5.42 2.82 14.91
N ASN A 101 -4.32 3.27 15.54
CA ASN A 101 -4.07 2.99 16.95
C ASN A 101 -5.05 3.67 17.92
N LEU A 102 -5.82 4.68 17.48
CA LEU A 102 -6.87 5.28 18.32
C LEU A 102 -8.00 4.29 18.61
N ARG A 103 -8.48 3.59 17.58
CA ARG A 103 -9.61 2.64 17.66
C ARG A 103 -9.47 1.53 16.62
N PHE A 104 -8.46 0.69 16.75
CA PHE A 104 -8.03 -0.23 15.69
C PHE A 104 -9.16 -1.09 15.12
N GLN A 105 -10.01 -1.64 15.99
CA GLN A 105 -11.10 -2.53 15.58
C GLN A 105 -12.09 -1.86 14.62
N ASP A 106 -12.33 -0.56 14.78
CA ASP A 106 -13.24 0.21 13.96
C ASP A 106 -12.50 0.86 12.77
N ALA A 107 -11.32 1.43 13.03
CA ALA A 107 -10.50 2.11 12.03
C ALA A 107 -10.12 1.19 10.86
N VAL A 108 -9.70 -0.05 11.16
CA VAL A 108 -9.28 -0.98 10.11
C VAL A 108 -10.41 -1.33 9.14
N LYS A 109 -11.67 -1.33 9.60
CA LYS A 109 -12.81 -1.59 8.72
C LYS A 109 -12.94 -0.51 7.66
N GLU A 110 -12.73 0.76 8.05
CA GLU A 110 -12.75 1.89 7.12
C GLU A 110 -11.56 1.88 6.15
N VAL A 111 -10.38 1.44 6.62
CA VAL A 111 -9.20 1.21 5.76
C VAL A 111 -9.50 0.14 4.73
N VAL A 112 -9.93 -1.04 5.17
CA VAL A 112 -10.22 -2.18 4.28
C VAL A 112 -11.33 -1.84 3.29
N ALA A 113 -12.42 -1.21 3.73
CA ALA A 113 -13.54 -0.86 2.86
C ALA A 113 -13.15 0.06 1.69
N ARG A 114 -12.12 0.90 1.86
CA ARG A 114 -11.63 1.82 0.83
C ARG A 114 -10.45 1.28 0.03
N ARG A 115 -9.58 0.52 0.68
CA ARG A 115 -8.41 -0.11 0.05
C ARG A 115 -8.79 -1.29 -0.83
N GLN A 116 -9.75 -2.12 -0.39
CA GLN A 116 -10.11 -3.36 -1.10
C GLN A 116 -10.59 -3.10 -2.54
N PRO A 117 -11.50 -2.13 -2.81
CA PRO A 117 -11.91 -1.84 -4.19
C PRO A 117 -10.75 -1.39 -5.10
N PHE A 118 -9.75 -0.71 -4.54
CA PHE A 118 -8.56 -0.31 -5.27
C PHE A 118 -7.71 -1.52 -5.66
N GLU A 119 -7.48 -2.46 -4.75
CA GLU A 119 -6.76 -3.71 -5.02
C GLU A 119 -7.52 -4.64 -5.96
N ASP A 120 -8.82 -4.84 -5.72
CA ASP A 120 -9.68 -5.69 -6.56
C ASP A 120 -9.66 -5.22 -8.02
N LYS A 121 -9.69 -3.90 -8.24
CA LYS A 121 -9.58 -3.33 -9.57
C LYS A 121 -8.25 -3.66 -10.23
N ILE A 122 -7.14 -3.59 -9.49
CA ILE A 122 -5.81 -3.93 -10.01
C ILE A 122 -5.76 -5.40 -10.42
N PHE A 123 -6.26 -6.30 -9.57
CA PHE A 123 -6.31 -7.74 -9.88
C PHE A 123 -7.21 -8.02 -11.08
N ALA A 124 -8.39 -7.40 -11.15
CA ALA A 124 -9.32 -7.58 -12.27
C ALA A 124 -8.76 -7.04 -13.60
N ASP A 125 -8.00 -5.94 -13.58
CA ASP A 125 -7.41 -5.35 -14.78
C ASP A 125 -6.12 -6.08 -15.23
N GLN A 126 -5.54 -6.96 -14.42
CA GLN A 126 -4.20 -7.53 -14.63
C GLN A 126 -4.07 -8.24 -15.98
N GLU A 127 -5.00 -9.13 -16.32
CA GLU A 127 -4.97 -9.87 -17.58
C GLU A 127 -5.03 -8.94 -18.80
N LYS A 128 -5.84 -7.89 -18.72
CA LYS A 128 -5.98 -6.88 -19.78
C LYS A 128 -4.66 -6.11 -19.98
N VAL A 129 -4.03 -5.68 -18.88
CA VAL A 129 -2.74 -4.99 -18.90
C VAL A 129 -1.67 -5.87 -19.54
N GLU A 130 -1.62 -7.14 -19.17
CA GLU A 130 -0.62 -8.08 -19.67
C GLU A 130 -0.82 -8.44 -21.14
N LYS A 131 -2.08 -8.62 -21.58
CA LYS A 131 -2.40 -8.80 -23.00
C LYS A 131 -1.94 -7.61 -23.85
N GLU A 132 -2.18 -6.39 -23.38
CA GLU A 132 -1.70 -5.20 -24.10
C GLU A 132 -0.18 -5.09 -24.07
N ALA A 133 0.46 -5.37 -22.94
CA ALA A 133 1.91 -5.38 -22.82
C ALA A 133 2.54 -6.42 -23.78
N LEU A 134 1.97 -7.62 -23.89
CA LEU A 134 2.40 -8.66 -24.83
C LEU A 134 2.26 -8.21 -26.29
N ARG A 135 1.11 -7.62 -26.64
CA ARG A 135 0.87 -7.08 -27.99
C ARG A 135 1.91 -6.03 -28.38
N LEU A 136 2.21 -5.11 -27.46
CA LEU A 136 3.23 -4.08 -27.67
C LEU A 136 4.65 -4.66 -27.70
N TYR A 137 4.91 -5.69 -26.89
CA TYR A 137 6.21 -6.36 -26.81
C TYR A 137 6.57 -7.04 -28.13
N ALA A 138 5.60 -7.71 -28.76
CA ALA A 138 5.76 -8.35 -30.07
C ALA A 138 6.12 -7.35 -31.18
N VAL A 139 5.65 -6.09 -31.08
CA VAL A 139 6.00 -5.02 -32.03
C VAL A 139 7.36 -4.41 -31.72
N ASN A 140 7.58 -4.01 -30.46
CA ASN A 140 8.83 -3.42 -29.99
C ASN A 140 8.89 -3.50 -28.45
N PRO A 141 9.86 -4.22 -27.86
CA PRO A 141 10.01 -4.33 -26.41
C PRO A 141 10.07 -2.97 -25.68
N LYS A 142 10.56 -1.90 -26.32
CA LYS A 142 10.56 -0.55 -25.74
C LYS A 142 9.15 0.02 -25.57
N LYS A 143 8.19 -0.32 -26.43
CA LYS A 143 6.79 0.11 -26.29
C LYS A 143 6.12 -0.57 -25.10
N ALA A 144 6.35 -1.87 -24.91
CA ALA A 144 5.87 -2.58 -23.72
C ALA A 144 6.45 -2.00 -22.43
N LYS A 145 7.77 -1.71 -22.42
CA LYS A 145 8.45 -1.04 -21.31
C LYS A 145 7.80 0.31 -20.96
N ALA A 146 7.56 1.16 -21.96
CA ALA A 146 6.92 2.45 -21.74
C ALA A 146 5.48 2.31 -21.22
N TYR A 147 4.71 1.37 -21.77
CA TYR A 147 3.36 1.06 -21.33
C TYR A 147 3.32 0.57 -19.87
N LEU A 148 4.14 -0.42 -19.52
CA LEU A 148 4.21 -0.95 -18.16
C LEU A 148 4.68 0.11 -17.16
N THR A 149 5.62 0.97 -17.54
CA THR A 149 6.07 2.10 -16.71
C THR A 149 4.91 3.06 -16.44
N ALA A 150 4.18 3.46 -17.48
CA ALA A 150 3.02 4.34 -17.33
C ALA A 150 1.92 3.70 -16.46
N TYR A 151 1.65 2.41 -16.64
CA TYR A 151 0.69 1.68 -15.82
C TYR A 151 1.11 1.65 -14.35
N CYS A 152 2.32 1.19 -14.03
CA CYS A 152 2.80 1.09 -12.65
C CYS A 152 2.77 2.45 -11.95
N ARG A 153 3.28 3.50 -12.62
CA ARG A 153 3.25 4.87 -12.11
C ARG A 153 1.82 5.36 -11.88
N GLY A 154 0.92 5.14 -12.83
CA GLY A 154 -0.48 5.54 -12.71
C GLY A 154 -1.23 4.84 -11.56
N VAL A 155 -0.83 3.63 -11.18
CA VAL A 155 -1.35 2.97 -9.97
C VAL A 155 -0.75 3.61 -8.70
N MET A 156 0.56 3.84 -8.67
CA MET A 156 1.26 4.48 -7.54
C MET A 156 0.74 5.90 -7.24
N GLU A 157 0.43 6.69 -8.28
CA GLU A 157 -0.07 8.07 -8.15
C GLU A 157 -1.44 8.14 -7.47
N LYS A 158 -2.21 7.03 -7.47
CA LYS A 158 -3.51 6.94 -6.81
C LYS A 158 -3.42 6.63 -5.31
N VAL A 159 -2.27 6.19 -4.82
CA VAL A 159 -2.11 5.80 -3.41
C VAL A 159 -2.22 6.99 -2.45
N PRO A 160 -1.48 8.10 -2.62
CA PRO A 160 -1.63 9.25 -1.73
C PRO A 160 -3.09 9.75 -1.61
N PRO A 161 -3.83 10.06 -2.69
CA PRO A 161 -5.20 10.55 -2.55
C PRO A 161 -6.15 9.56 -1.87
N LEU A 162 -6.00 8.25 -2.12
CA LEU A 162 -6.77 7.21 -1.43
C LEU A 162 -6.52 7.25 0.09
N TYR A 163 -5.26 7.35 0.51
CA TYR A 163 -4.93 7.36 1.93
C TYR A 163 -5.23 8.70 2.61
N LEU A 164 -5.20 9.81 1.89
CA LEU A 164 -5.71 11.09 2.37
C LEU A 164 -7.23 11.04 2.61
N GLU A 165 -7.99 10.38 1.73
CA GLU A 165 -9.42 10.15 1.95
C GLU A 165 -9.67 9.32 3.22
N ILE A 166 -8.96 8.20 3.37
CA ILE A 166 -9.04 7.35 4.56
C ILE A 166 -8.69 8.16 5.81
N ARG A 167 -7.58 8.90 5.80
CA ARG A 167 -7.15 9.78 6.91
C ARG A 167 -8.28 10.74 7.31
N ASN A 168 -8.82 11.50 6.35
CA ASN A 168 -9.86 12.49 6.62
C ASN A 168 -11.13 11.84 7.19
N ARG A 169 -11.47 10.65 6.72
CA ARG A 169 -12.56 9.84 7.25
C ARG A 169 -12.32 9.43 8.69
N LEU A 170 -11.15 8.87 9.01
CA LEU A 170 -10.81 8.41 10.36
C LEU A 170 -10.83 9.57 11.36
N ILE A 171 -10.26 10.73 10.99
CA ILE A 171 -10.28 11.95 11.82
C ILE A 171 -11.72 12.38 12.13
N THR A 172 -12.60 12.34 11.14
CA THR A 172 -14.01 12.76 11.30
C THR A 172 -14.82 11.73 12.12
N LEU A 173 -14.54 10.45 11.95
CA LEU A 173 -15.24 9.39 12.68
C LEU A 173 -14.86 9.35 14.16
N PHE A 174 -13.57 9.52 14.46
CA PHE A 174 -13.01 9.38 15.80
C PHE A 174 -12.63 10.72 16.42
N THR A 175 -13.32 11.79 16.02
CA THR A 175 -13.24 13.08 16.69
C THR A 175 -13.71 12.95 18.14
N ASN A 176 -13.00 13.60 19.06
CA ASN A 176 -13.37 13.71 20.48
C ASN A 176 -14.66 14.53 20.70
N ASN A 177 -15.14 15.27 19.70
CA ASN A 177 -16.41 16.00 19.77
C ASN A 177 -17.66 15.11 19.74
N ARG A 178 -17.48 13.78 19.76
CA ARG A 178 -18.56 12.77 19.79
C ARG A 178 -18.59 11.96 21.08
N GLU A 179 -17.79 12.36 22.08
CA GLU A 179 -17.80 11.79 23.42
C GLU A 179 -18.94 12.37 24.29
#